data_AF-A0AA39NK01-F1
#
_entry.id   AF-A0AA39NK01-F1
#
_cell.length_a   1.000
_cell.length_b   1.000
_cell.length_c   1.000
_cell.angle_alpha   90.00
_cell.angle_beta   90.00
_cell.angle_gamma   90.00
#
_symmetry.space_group_name_H-M   'P 1'
#
loop_
_entity.id
_entity.type
_entity.pdbx_description
1 polymer ?
#
loop_
_entity_poly.entity_id
_entity_poly.type
_entity_poly.pdbx_seq_one_letter_code
_entity_poly.pdbx_strand_id
1 'polypeptide(L)'
;MSTRSRSSWVGTTKEQQEFLEPYIAYYRRLKADACKHPKPYSVFQSQLWLLWKDRFRAQLQLPDPTDKDACKHWYACRQKDLAAIIRTLEMWEPFYAAGRKREMAQRVKIRAKVAKAAKAAAQTRSNGQEEGVSGVRRSERMPKPRKLVDNVESELA
;
A
#
# COMPACT_ATOMS: atom_id res chain seq x y z
N MET A 1 35.01 23.98 18.71
CA MET A 1 34.75 22.59 18.27
C MET A 1 33.33 22.52 17.74
N SER A 2 33.20 22.14 16.48
CA SER A 2 31.95 22.18 15.70
C SER A 2 30.99 21.09 16.19
N THR A 3 29.84 21.49 16.73
CA THR A 3 28.70 20.59 16.90
C THR A 3 28.18 20.25 15.51
N ARG A 4 28.63 19.10 14.97
CA ARG A 4 27.97 18.46 13.84
C ARG A 4 26.53 18.19 14.26
N SER A 5 25.65 19.13 13.96
CA SER A 5 24.21 18.97 14.01
C SER A 5 23.91 17.77 13.12
N ARG A 6 23.68 16.62 13.75
CA ARG A 6 23.18 15.43 13.10
C ARG A 6 21.94 15.88 12.34
N SER A 7 22.05 15.90 11.01
CA SER A 7 20.93 16.09 10.11
C SER A 7 19.90 15.03 10.50
N SER A 8 18.95 15.46 11.34
CA SER A 8 17.66 14.82 11.49
C SER A 8 17.20 14.53 10.08
N TRP A 9 17.15 13.26 9.72
CA TRP A 9 16.24 12.85 8.66
C TRP A 9 14.88 13.30 9.18
N VAL A 10 14.46 14.50 8.78
CA VAL A 10 13.14 15.03 9.07
C VAL A 10 12.20 14.00 8.48
N GLY A 11 11.70 13.12 9.35
CA GLY A 11 10.88 11.99 8.99
C GLY A 11 9.69 12.55 8.25
N THR A 12 9.61 12.26 6.96
CA THR A 12 8.43 12.59 6.17
C THR A 12 7.25 11.88 6.83
N THR A 13 6.20 12.63 7.18
CA THR A 13 5.05 12.01 7.83
C THR A 13 4.36 11.05 6.86
N LYS A 14 3.66 10.04 7.37
CA LYS A 14 2.93 9.09 6.51
C LYS A 14 1.94 9.81 5.57
N GLU A 15 1.27 10.84 6.09
CA GLU A 15 0.34 11.66 5.29
C GLU A 15 1.05 12.40 4.14
N GLN A 16 2.24 12.95 4.39
CA GLN A 16 3.05 13.60 3.36
C GLN A 16 3.49 12.62 2.27
N GLN A 17 3.81 11.38 2.63
CA GLN A 17 4.15 10.32 1.68
C GLN A 17 2.93 9.94 0.83
N GLU A 18 1.79 9.67 1.46
CA GLU A 18 0.53 9.33 0.78
C GLU A 18 0.06 10.45 -0.15
N PHE A 19 0.25 11.71 0.26
CA PHE A 19 -0.06 12.85 -0.60
C PHE A 19 0.82 12.92 -1.84
N LEU A 20 2.12 12.65 -1.71
CA LEU A 20 3.07 12.77 -2.83
C LEU A 20 3.08 11.56 -3.75
N GLU A 21 2.71 10.38 -3.25
CA GLU A 21 2.77 9.11 -3.97
C GLU A 21 2.15 9.14 -5.39
N PRO A 22 0.95 9.72 -5.61
CA PRO A 22 0.33 9.79 -6.93
C PRO A 22 1.14 10.62 -7.93
N TYR A 23 1.93 11.58 -7.44
CA TYR A 23 2.66 12.53 -8.25
C TYR A 23 4.06 12.03 -8.66
N ILE A 24 4.60 11.02 -7.99
CA ILE A 24 5.98 10.52 -8.22
C ILE A 24 6.16 9.99 -9.64
N ALA A 25 5.23 9.18 -10.14
CA ALA A 25 5.33 8.62 -11.49
C ALA A 25 5.32 9.72 -12.56
N TYR A 26 4.52 10.77 -12.38
CA TYR A 26 4.45 11.90 -13.30
C TYR A 26 5.70 12.78 -13.19
N TYR A 27 6.18 13.04 -11.97
CA TYR A 27 7.43 13.74 -11.71
C TYR A 27 8.62 13.09 -12.44
N ARG A 28 8.76 11.75 -12.38
CA ARG A 28 9.86 11.03 -13.05
C ARG A 28 9.84 11.21 -14.57
N ARG A 29 8.66 11.15 -15.19
CA ARG A 29 8.50 11.39 -16.63
C ARG A 29 8.94 12.80 -16.99
N LEU A 30 8.40 13.80 -16.30
CA LEU A 30 8.76 15.20 -16.55
C LEU A 30 10.25 15.49 -16.29
N LYS A 31 10.84 14.86 -15.27
CA LYS A 31 12.27 15.00 -14.95
C LYS A 31 13.16 14.40 -16.04
N ALA A 32 12.79 13.26 -16.62
CA ALA A 32 13.53 12.63 -17.72
C ALA A 32 13.53 13.53 -18.98
N ASP A 33 12.42 14.22 -19.23
CA ASP A 33 12.27 15.11 -20.38
C ASP A 33 12.72 16.56 -20.10
N ALA A 34 13.05 16.90 -18.85
CA ALA A 34 13.33 18.28 -18.43
C ALA A 34 14.51 18.91 -19.18
N CYS A 35 15.51 18.12 -19.60
CA CYS A 35 16.62 18.61 -20.39
C CYS A 35 16.20 19.11 -21.78
N LYS A 36 15.15 18.52 -22.36
CA LYS A 36 14.62 18.88 -23.69
C LYS A 36 13.46 19.87 -23.59
N HIS A 37 12.60 19.68 -22.59
CA HIS A 37 11.40 20.46 -22.35
C HIS A 37 11.35 20.89 -20.87
N PRO A 38 12.06 21.95 -20.48
CA PRO A 38 12.16 22.36 -19.07
C PRO A 38 10.85 22.97 -18.52
N LYS A 39 10.04 23.60 -19.39
CA LYS A 39 8.83 24.34 -18.97
C LYS A 39 7.77 23.44 -18.31
N PRO A 40 7.39 22.27 -18.86
CA PRO A 40 6.47 21.35 -18.18
C PRO A 40 6.94 20.94 -16.78
N TYR A 41 8.24 20.65 -16.63
CA TYR A 41 8.81 20.26 -15.34
C TYR A 41 8.76 21.40 -14.32
N SER A 42 9.12 22.63 -14.71
CA SER A 42 9.07 23.78 -13.80
C SER A 42 7.64 24.15 -13.39
N VAL A 43 6.69 24.11 -14.33
CA VAL A 43 5.26 24.34 -14.03
C VAL A 43 4.73 23.31 -13.04
N PHE A 44 5.06 22.04 -13.24
CA PHE A 44 4.69 20.97 -12.31
C PHE A 44 5.28 21.19 -10.91
N GLN A 45 6.57 21.56 -10.81
CA GLN A 45 7.21 21.87 -9.52
C GLN A 45 6.49 23.01 -8.79
N SER A 46 6.15 24.09 -9.50
CA SER A 46 5.43 25.22 -8.91
C SER A 46 4.02 24.84 -8.45
N GLN A 47 3.27 24.08 -9.25
CA GLN A 47 1.92 23.62 -8.89
C GLN A 47 1.95 22.67 -7.70
N LEU A 48 2.87 21.71 -7.69
CA LEU A 48 3.02 20.78 -6.58
C LEU A 48 3.40 21.50 -5.29
N TRP A 49 4.27 22.52 -5.37
CA TRP A 49 4.62 23.37 -4.24
C TRP A 49 3.39 24.09 -3.66
N LEU A 50 2.54 24.67 -4.51
CA LEU A 50 1.31 25.35 -4.07
C LEU A 50 0.38 24.39 -3.33
N LEU A 51 0.10 23.22 -3.92
CA LEU A 51 -0.75 22.20 -3.31
C LEU A 51 -0.18 21.71 -1.97
N TRP A 52 1.14 21.48 -1.92
CA TRP A 52 1.84 21.07 -0.71
C TRP A 52 1.74 22.11 0.41
N LYS A 53 2.05 23.37 0.08
CA LYS A 53 1.99 24.49 1.03
C LYS A 53 0.60 24.65 1.61
N ASP A 54 -0.43 24.59 0.77
CA ASP A 54 -1.81 24.81 1.18
C ASP A 54 -2.31 23.66 2.06
N ARG A 55 -1.98 22.41 1.69
CA ARG A 55 -2.37 21.22 2.46
C ARG A 55 -1.68 21.15 3.83
N PHE A 56 -0.38 21.42 3.88
CA PHE A 56 0.40 21.28 5.10
C PHE A 56 0.65 22.61 5.83
N ARG A 57 -0.14 23.64 5.52
CA ARG A 57 0.04 25.01 6.05
C ARG A 57 0.17 25.04 7.57
N ALA A 58 -0.67 24.28 8.27
CA ALA A 58 -0.66 24.20 9.74
C ALA A 58 0.65 23.61 10.30
N GLN A 59 1.32 22.74 9.53
CA GLN A 59 2.57 22.10 9.92
C GLN A 59 3.80 22.96 9.58
N LEU A 60 3.68 23.88 8.61
CA LEU A 60 4.84 24.55 8.02
C LEU A 60 5.34 25.79 8.78
N GLN A 61 4.63 26.25 9.83
CA GLN A 61 4.89 27.47 10.61
C GLN A 61 5.32 28.66 9.74
N LEU A 62 4.35 29.49 9.34
CA LEU A 62 4.62 30.61 8.46
C LEU A 62 5.45 31.69 9.18
N PRO A 63 6.45 32.30 8.50
CA PRO A 63 7.17 33.45 9.02
C PRO A 63 6.26 34.68 9.11
N ASP A 64 6.72 35.71 9.83
CA ASP A 64 6.06 37.02 9.84
C ASP A 64 5.93 37.56 8.40
N PRO A 65 4.71 37.87 7.92
CA PRO A 65 4.50 38.40 6.57
C PRO A 65 5.13 39.78 6.35
N THR A 66 5.46 40.50 7.42
CA THR A 66 6.07 41.84 7.37
C THR A 66 7.58 41.76 7.09
N ASP A 67 8.21 40.64 7.41
CA ASP A 67 9.63 40.36 7.14
C ASP A 67 9.80 39.65 5.78
N LYS A 68 10.12 40.44 4.76
CA LYS A 68 10.31 39.95 3.38
C LYS A 68 11.49 38.98 3.26
N ASP A 69 12.56 39.18 4.03
CA ASP A 69 13.76 38.36 3.95
C ASP A 69 13.56 37.01 4.66
N ALA A 70 12.90 37.01 5.82
CA ALA A 70 12.48 35.78 6.49
C ALA A 70 11.50 34.98 5.60
N CYS A 71 10.54 35.65 4.97
CA CYS A 71 9.64 35.02 4.00
C CYS A 71 10.42 34.35 2.85
N LYS A 72 11.33 35.09 2.21
CA LYS A 72 12.13 34.57 1.09
C LYS A 72 13.00 33.38 1.50
N HIS A 73 13.66 33.47 2.65
CA HIS A 73 14.48 32.39 3.19
C HIS A 73 13.64 31.15 3.51
N TRP A 74 12.50 31.33 4.17
CA TRP A 74 11.57 30.25 4.50
C TRP A 74 11.08 29.52 3.24
N TYR A 75 10.67 30.27 2.21
CA TYR A 75 10.24 29.67 0.94
C TYR A 75 11.35 28.83 0.31
N ALA A 76 12.58 29.34 0.27
CA ALA A 76 13.73 28.62 -0.27
C ALA A 76 14.02 27.33 0.52
N CYS A 77 13.95 27.39 1.86
CA CYS A 77 14.16 26.22 2.71
C CYS A 77 13.07 25.16 2.50
N ARG A 78 11.79 25.55 2.47
CA ARG A 78 10.68 24.59 2.29
C ARG A 78 10.61 23.98 0.91
N GLN A 79 10.98 24.72 -0.14
CA GLN A 79 11.13 24.13 -1.47
C GLN A 79 12.25 23.08 -1.51
N LYS A 80 13.37 23.31 -0.81
CA LYS A 80 14.44 22.31 -0.68
C LYS A 80 13.96 21.07 0.09
N ASP A 81 13.21 21.25 1.17
CA ASP A 81 12.62 20.12 1.93
C ASP A 81 11.71 19.28 1.04
N LEU A 82 10.79 19.91 0.30
CA LEU A 82 9.89 19.21 -0.62
C LEU A 82 10.68 18.43 -1.68
N ALA A 83 11.70 19.05 -2.28
CA ALA A 83 12.55 18.38 -3.25
C ALA A 83 13.28 17.15 -2.66
N ALA A 84 13.75 17.25 -1.41
CA ALA A 84 14.40 16.13 -0.72
C ALA A 84 13.41 14.98 -0.46
N ILE A 85 12.18 15.28 -0.06
CA ILE A 85 11.12 14.29 0.14
C ILE A 85 10.79 13.58 -1.17
N ILE A 86 10.54 14.33 -2.24
CA ILE A 86 10.24 13.77 -3.57
C ILE A 86 11.37 12.86 -4.05
N ARG A 87 12.64 13.29 -3.91
CA ARG A 87 13.80 12.48 -4.28
C ARG A 87 13.89 11.19 -3.47
N THR A 88 13.57 11.25 -2.18
CA THR A 88 13.52 10.07 -1.31
C THR A 88 12.44 9.12 -1.81
N LEU A 89 11.22 9.60 -2.03
CA LEU A 89 10.12 8.77 -2.55
C LEU A 89 10.43 8.16 -3.92
N GLU A 90 11.04 8.92 -4.84
CA GLU A 90 11.50 8.44 -6.15
C GLU A 90 12.49 7.27 -5.99
N MET A 91 13.43 7.36 -5.05
CA MET A 91 14.43 6.32 -4.79
C MET A 91 13.79 5.05 -4.21
N TRP A 92 12.77 5.19 -3.37
CA TRP A 92 12.09 4.06 -2.74
C TRP A 92 10.97 3.45 -3.59
N GLU A 93 10.47 4.15 -4.61
CA GLU A 93 9.39 3.69 -5.50
C GLU A 93 9.60 2.28 -6.06
N PRO A 94 10.80 1.86 -6.54
CA PRO A 94 11.01 0.51 -7.06
C PRO A 94 10.70 -0.58 -6.02
N PHE A 95 10.99 -0.32 -4.75
CA PHE A 95 10.75 -1.25 -3.65
C PHE A 95 9.26 -1.32 -3.30
N TYR A 96 8.58 -0.17 -3.24
CA TYR A 96 7.13 -0.11 -3.02
C TYR A 96 6.34 -0.71 -4.19
N ALA A 97 6.76 -0.46 -5.44
CA ALA A 97 6.13 -1.02 -6.63
C ALA A 97 6.25 -2.55 -6.67
N ALA A 98 7.39 -3.11 -6.26
CA ALA A 98 7.57 -4.55 -6.14
C ALA A 98 6.65 -5.17 -5.07
N GLY A 99 6.50 -4.50 -3.92
CA GLY A 99 5.56 -4.88 -2.87
C GLY A 99 4.10 -4.87 -3.36
N ARG A 100 3.67 -3.78 -4.00
CA ARG A 100 2.32 -3.64 -4.56
C ARG A 100 1.98 -4.71 -5.60
N LYS A 101 2.93 -5.05 -6.49
CA LYS A 101 2.74 -6.12 -7.48
C LYS A 101 2.50 -7.48 -6.82
N ARG A 102 3.24 -7.81 -5.75
CA ARG A 102 3.03 -9.04 -4.98
C ARG A 102 1.68 -9.07 -4.28
N GLU A 103 1.28 -7.96 -3.65
CA GLU A 103 0.00 -7.84 -2.96
C GLU A 103 -1.18 -7.99 -3.93
N MET A 104 -1.13 -7.33 -5.09
CA MET A 104 -2.16 -7.47 -6.13
C MET A 104 -2.26 -8.90 -6.65
N ALA A 105 -1.12 -9.55 -6.93
CA ALA A 105 -1.11 -10.95 -7.34
C ALA A 105 -1.74 -11.87 -6.27
N GLN A 106 -1.51 -11.60 -4.99
CA GLN A 106 -2.12 -12.34 -3.89
C GLN A 106 -3.63 -12.11 -3.82
N ARG A 107 -4.11 -10.86 -3.97
CA ARG A 107 -5.55 -10.54 -4.02
C ARG A 107 -6.25 -11.24 -5.18
N VAL A 108 -5.63 -11.29 -6.35
CA VAL A 108 -6.16 -12.03 -7.52
C VAL A 108 -6.27 -13.53 -7.20
N LYS A 109 -5.25 -14.12 -6.59
CA LYS A 109 -5.28 -15.53 -6.16
C LYS A 109 -6.41 -15.81 -5.16
N ILE A 110 -6.62 -14.93 -4.18
CA ILE A 110 -7.70 -15.06 -3.20
C ILE A 110 -9.05 -14.99 -3.90
N ARG A 111 -9.28 -13.98 -4.75
CA ARG A 111 -10.53 -13.84 -5.52
C ARG A 111 -10.81 -15.06 -6.40
N ALA A 112 -9.80 -15.61 -7.05
CA ALA A 112 -9.94 -16.83 -7.86
C ALA A 112 -10.35 -18.04 -7.00
N LYS A 113 -9.76 -18.20 -5.81
CA LYS A 113 -10.16 -19.26 -4.86
C LYS A 113 -11.60 -19.10 -4.39
N VAL A 114 -12.00 -17.87 -4.04
CA VAL A 114 -13.37 -17.56 -3.62
C VAL A 114 -14.37 -17.84 -4.75
N ALA A 115 -14.07 -17.43 -5.98
CA ALA A 115 -14.92 -17.70 -7.14
C ALA A 115 -15.03 -19.21 -7.44
N LYS A 116 -13.93 -19.97 -7.30
CA LYS A 116 -13.95 -21.43 -7.46
C LYS A 116 -14.81 -22.11 -6.39
N ALA A 117 -14.68 -21.69 -5.14
CA ALA A 117 -15.50 -22.20 -4.03
C ALA A 117 -16.99 -21.88 -4.23
N ALA A 118 -17.31 -20.66 -4.67
CA ALA A 118 -18.69 -20.26 -4.97
C ALA A 118 -19.31 -21.09 -6.12
N LYS A 119 -18.54 -21.37 -7.18
CA LYS A 119 -18.99 -22.24 -8.28
C LYS A 119 -19.20 -23.68 -7.82
N ALA A 120 -18.30 -24.22 -7.01
CA ALA A 120 -18.46 -25.57 -6.45
C ALA A 120 -19.69 -25.67 -5.54
N ALA A 121 -19.96 -24.65 -4.73
CA ALA A 121 -21.15 -24.56 -3.88
C ALA A 121 -22.46 -24.41 -4.70
N ALA A 122 -22.42 -23.72 -5.84
CA ALA A 122 -23.55 -23.62 -6.75
C ALA A 122 -23.83 -24.96 -7.45
N GLN A 123 -22.79 -25.72 -7.82
CA GLN A 123 -22.93 -27.06 -8.41
C GLN A 123 -23.48 -28.09 -7.42
N THR A 124 -23.06 -28.05 -6.14
CA THR A 124 -23.64 -28.94 -5.11
C THR A 124 -25.09 -28.59 -4.78
N ARG A 125 -25.52 -27.32 -4.93
CA ARG A 125 -26.93 -26.93 -4.82
C ARG A 125 -27.76 -27.32 -6.05
N SER A 126 -27.16 -27.34 -7.25
CA SER A 126 -27.81 -27.79 -8.49
C SER A 126 -28.06 -29.31 -8.52
N ASN A 127 -27.13 -30.11 -7.99
CA ASN A 127 -27.31 -31.58 -7.91
C ASN A 127 -28.29 -32.02 -6.79
N GLY A 128 -28.80 -31.09 -5.98
CA GLY A 128 -29.81 -31.38 -4.96
C GLY A 128 -31.26 -31.12 -5.42
N GLN A 129 -31.47 -30.69 -6.66
CA GLN A 129 -32.78 -30.29 -7.19
C GLN A 129 -33.22 -31.11 -8.43
N GLU A 130 -32.63 -32.29 -8.64
CA GLU A 130 -33.11 -33.31 -9.57
C GLU A 130 -33.19 -34.68 -8.88
N GLU A 131 -33.85 -34.79 -7.72
CA GLU A 131 -34.30 -36.11 -7.25
C GLU A 131 -35.64 -35.98 -6.53
N GLY A 132 -36.66 -35.68 -7.32
CA GLY A 132 -38.06 -35.88 -6.97
C GLY A 132 -38.58 -37.18 -7.58
N VAL A 133 -38.70 -38.20 -6.73
CA VAL A 133 -39.61 -39.36 -6.84
C VAL A 133 -39.19 -40.53 -7.75
N SER A 134 -38.61 -41.57 -7.13
CA SER A 134 -39.13 -42.96 -7.15
C SER A 134 -38.02 -43.96 -6.79
N GLY A 135 -38.21 -44.75 -5.73
CA GLY A 135 -37.42 -45.97 -5.53
C GLY A 135 -37.06 -46.27 -4.08
N VAL A 136 -38.00 -46.86 -3.36
CA VAL A 136 -37.75 -47.61 -2.12
C VAL A 136 -36.64 -48.65 -2.37
N ARG A 137 -35.52 -48.56 -1.65
CA ARG A 137 -34.73 -49.73 -1.24
C ARG A 137 -33.88 -49.42 -0.01
N ARG A 138 -34.33 -49.97 1.13
CA ARG A 138 -33.52 -50.20 2.33
C ARG A 138 -32.29 -51.02 1.96
N SER A 139 -31.10 -50.56 2.36
CA SER A 139 -29.99 -51.45 2.65
C SER A 139 -29.13 -50.82 3.75
N GLU A 140 -29.18 -51.46 4.91
CA GLU A 140 -28.32 -51.20 6.05
C GLU A 140 -26.85 -51.34 5.68
N ARG A 141 -26.03 -50.34 6.01
CA ARG A 141 -24.65 -50.54 6.44
C ARG A 141 -24.22 -49.33 7.26
N MET A 142 -24.38 -49.43 8.58
CA MET A 142 -23.76 -48.49 9.50
C MET A 142 -22.23 -48.55 9.33
N PRO A 143 -21.53 -47.40 9.34
CA PRO A 143 -20.10 -47.40 9.58
C PRO A 143 -19.86 -47.78 11.05
N LYS A 144 -19.07 -48.84 11.26
CA LYS A 144 -18.57 -49.28 12.56
C LYS A 144 -17.92 -48.10 13.32
N PRO A 145 -18.26 -47.85 14.59
CA PRO A 145 -17.45 -46.97 15.44
C PRO A 145 -16.09 -47.62 15.66
N ARG A 146 -15.02 -46.94 15.28
CA ARG A 146 -13.67 -47.34 15.70
C ARG A 146 -13.58 -47.09 17.21
N LYS A 147 -13.29 -48.16 17.94
CA LYS A 147 -13.06 -48.15 19.38
C LYS A 147 -11.91 -47.18 19.70
N LEU A 148 -12.18 -46.28 20.65
CA LEU A 148 -11.15 -45.74 21.54
C LEU A 148 -10.39 -46.94 22.13
N VAL A 149 -9.07 -46.95 21.97
CA VAL A 149 -8.21 -47.80 22.79
C VAL A 149 -7.49 -46.84 23.71
N ASP A 150 -8.02 -46.69 24.92
CA ASP A 150 -7.16 -46.43 26.06
C ASP A 150 -6.46 -47.75 26.36
N ASN A 151 -5.13 -47.74 26.32
CA ASN A 151 -4.34 -48.61 27.18
C ASN A 151 -3.08 -47.87 27.60
N VAL A 152 -3.05 -47.62 28.89
CA VAL A 152 -1.93 -47.19 29.72
C VAL A 152 -1.04 -48.42 29.94
N GLU A 153 0.25 -48.28 29.64
CA GLU A 153 1.40 -48.91 30.31
C GLU A 153 2.52 -47.86 30.20
N SER A 154 2.86 -47.07 31.23
CA SER A 154 3.63 -47.42 32.44
C SER A 154 4.92 -48.18 32.14
N GLU A 155 6.04 -47.46 32.05
CA GLU A 155 7.19 -47.51 32.99
C GLU A 155 8.53 -47.17 32.33
N LEU A 156 9.22 -46.17 32.91
CA LEU A 156 10.66 -46.04 33.21
C LEU A 156 11.18 -44.61 32.97
N ALA A 157 10.95 -43.76 33.97
CA ALA A 157 11.92 -42.80 34.49
C ALA A 157 11.60 -42.53 35.97
#